data_AF-A0A2M7B1F2-F1
#
_entry.id   AF-A0A2M7B1F2-F1
#
_cell.length_a   1.000
_cell.length_b   1.000
_cell.length_c   1.000
_cell.angle_alpha   90.00
_cell.angle_beta   90.00
_cell.angle_gamma   90.00
#
_symmetry.space_group_name_H-M   'P 1'
#
loop_
_entity.id
_entity.type
_entity.pdbx_description
1 polymer ?
#
loop_
_entity_poly.entity_id
_entity_poly.type
_entity_poly.pdbx_seq_one_letter_code
_entity_poly.pdbx_strand_id
1 'polypeptide(L)'
;MKFKEIFSSEIVKEIEGIGPNNGKILAAAGIRTLDDLRRADTNQIHQATRISARQLTDWKSAATLRQVIGIDRQIAEVLVKSGIRDLLSLRNAHPKNILKVIEDARKPRKKYNIIPDTYARVITLEKVLMWQCSINVSSPGITQISSPQIAPPFLSSNVEDVEIYIDRDYETRLSTMGSLFIAGRWLYTLEPPDRNNAATNEPATAGRIFPGSYPSFVRTDGSHGWCVELNNVPGRSNIQIHRGNFPKDTTGCILVGLTREDDWVKDSVTAMGIIQSIVESAGEKPAITVHISGIPISEPPPQNPPSSGGGGGW
;
A
#
# COMPACT_ATOMS: atom_id res chain seq x y z
N MET A 1 -18.77 9.39 -17.57
CA MET A 1 -18.19 10.63 -16.98
C MET A 1 -16.70 10.66 -17.27
N LYS A 2 -16.19 11.74 -17.87
CA LYS A 2 -14.81 11.88 -18.35
C LYS A 2 -13.85 12.15 -17.18
N PHE A 3 -13.02 11.18 -16.78
CA PHE A 3 -11.82 11.40 -15.94
C PHE A 3 -10.61 11.68 -16.84
N LYS A 4 -10.68 12.74 -17.65
CA LYS A 4 -9.58 13.15 -18.52
C LYS A 4 -9.35 14.64 -18.26
N GLU A 5 -8.11 14.98 -17.89
CA GLU A 5 -7.56 16.35 -17.78
C GLU A 5 -7.80 17.15 -16.50
N ILE A 6 -7.45 16.64 -15.30
CA ILE A 6 -7.34 17.52 -14.10
C ILE A 6 -5.92 18.06 -13.88
N PHE A 7 -4.86 17.48 -14.48
CA PHE A 7 -3.48 17.87 -14.17
C PHE A 7 -2.65 18.42 -15.35
N SER A 8 -3.22 18.57 -16.55
CA SER A 8 -2.43 18.83 -17.76
C SER A 8 -2.51 20.25 -18.34
N SER A 9 -3.29 21.16 -17.76
CA SER A 9 -3.57 22.46 -18.40
C SER A 9 -3.53 23.68 -17.47
N GLU A 10 -2.67 23.70 -16.45
CA GLU A 10 -2.46 24.92 -15.67
C GLU A 10 -1.47 25.86 -16.36
N ILE A 11 -1.97 27.02 -16.78
CA ILE A 11 -1.19 28.10 -17.38
C ILE A 11 -0.49 28.92 -16.27
N VAL A 12 0.82 28.66 -16.10
CA VAL A 12 1.97 29.61 -15.98
C VAL A 12 2.02 30.71 -14.90
N LYS A 13 0.97 31.03 -14.13
CA LYS A 13 1.12 32.02 -13.03
C LYS A 13 1.36 31.41 -11.65
N GLU A 14 1.04 30.14 -11.48
CA GLU A 14 0.89 29.52 -10.16
C GLU A 14 1.26 28.04 -10.22
N ILE A 15 2.51 27.68 -10.54
CA ILE A 15 2.94 26.30 -10.26
C ILE A 15 2.78 26.12 -8.76
N GLU A 16 1.71 25.47 -8.33
CA GLU A 16 1.27 25.44 -6.94
C GLU A 16 2.42 24.92 -6.05
N GLY A 17 3.01 25.81 -5.23
CA GLY A 17 4.20 25.52 -4.39
C GLY A 17 5.50 26.19 -4.81
N ILE A 18 5.52 26.79 -5.99
CA ILE A 18 6.59 27.65 -6.47
C ILE A 18 6.05 29.07 -6.46
N GLY A 19 6.43 29.84 -5.43
CA GLY A 19 5.91 31.19 -5.21
C GLY A 19 5.97 32.08 -6.47
N PRO A 20 5.10 33.10 -6.57
CA PRO A 20 4.80 33.79 -7.82
C PRO A 20 6.01 34.42 -8.52
N ASN A 21 7.02 34.84 -7.75
CA ASN A 21 8.27 35.38 -8.30
C ASN A 21 9.09 34.31 -9.03
N ASN A 22 9.29 33.15 -8.41
CA ASN A 22 10.03 32.05 -9.03
C ASN A 22 9.23 31.41 -10.17
N GLY A 23 7.91 31.35 -10.05
CA GLY A 23 7.04 30.87 -11.13
C GLY A 23 7.22 31.69 -12.42
N LYS A 24 7.26 33.02 -12.33
CA LYS A 24 7.53 33.91 -13.48
C LYS A 24 8.91 33.68 -14.09
N ILE A 25 9.93 33.51 -13.25
CA ILE A 25 11.31 33.27 -13.72
C ILE A 25 11.41 31.93 -14.46
N LEU A 26 10.83 30.87 -13.91
CA LEU A 26 10.78 29.55 -14.54
C LEU A 26 9.98 29.57 -15.86
N ALA A 27 8.85 30.27 -15.87
CA ALA A 27 8.02 30.44 -17.06
C ALA A 27 8.78 31.12 -18.21
N ALA A 28 9.58 32.14 -17.90
CA ALA A 28 10.44 32.83 -18.86
C ALA A 28 11.56 31.91 -19.38
N ALA A 29 12.01 30.96 -18.57
CA ALA A 29 12.96 29.91 -18.94
C ALA A 29 12.31 28.69 -19.63
N GLY A 30 11.02 28.76 -19.99
CA GLY A 30 10.31 27.70 -20.71
C GLY A 30 9.67 26.63 -19.82
N ILE A 31 9.76 26.76 -18.49
CA ILE A 31 9.17 25.81 -17.53
C ILE A 31 7.81 26.34 -17.07
N ARG A 32 6.74 25.78 -17.66
CA ARG A 32 5.38 26.31 -17.53
C ARG A 32 4.48 25.42 -16.69
N THR A 33 4.77 24.13 -16.66
CA THR A 33 4.01 23.09 -15.96
C THR A 33 4.89 22.28 -15.00
N LEU A 34 4.27 21.53 -14.10
CA LEU A 34 4.98 20.54 -13.28
C LEU A 34 5.64 19.45 -14.14
N ASP A 35 5.04 19.12 -15.27
CA ASP A 35 5.56 18.13 -16.20
C ASP A 35 6.84 18.62 -16.90
N ASP A 36 6.87 19.90 -17.30
CA ASP A 36 8.07 20.55 -17.82
C ASP A 36 9.18 20.52 -16.77
N LEU A 37 8.86 20.89 -15.52
CA LEU A 37 9.82 20.93 -14.43
C LEU A 37 10.39 19.53 -14.11
N ARG A 38 9.55 18.49 -14.20
CA ARG A 38 9.95 17.10 -14.00
C ARG A 38 10.92 16.63 -15.07
N ARG A 39 10.72 17.04 -16.32
CA ARG A 39 11.58 16.66 -17.45
C ARG A 39 12.83 17.51 -17.58
N ALA A 40 12.85 18.69 -16.97
CA ALA A 40 13.92 19.65 -17.19
C ALA A 40 15.26 19.27 -16.56
N ASP A 41 16.33 19.76 -17.16
CA ASP A 41 17.68 19.76 -16.60
C ASP A 41 17.84 20.92 -15.61
N THR A 42 17.99 20.58 -14.32
CA THR A 42 18.09 21.56 -13.25
C THR A 42 19.38 22.37 -13.30
N ASN A 43 20.45 21.87 -13.93
CA ASN A 43 21.70 22.61 -14.10
C ASN A 43 21.55 23.73 -15.13
N GLN A 44 20.89 23.44 -16.25
CA GLN A 44 20.61 24.43 -17.28
C GLN A 44 19.67 25.53 -16.74
N ILE A 45 18.61 25.13 -16.02
CA ILE A 45 17.70 26.09 -15.39
C ILE A 45 18.45 26.94 -14.35
N HIS A 46 19.32 26.33 -13.54
CA HIS A 46 20.11 27.06 -12.55
C HIS A 46 20.93 28.18 -13.21
N GLN A 47 21.63 27.86 -14.31
CA GLN A 47 22.43 28.84 -15.06
C GLN A 47 21.57 29.98 -15.64
N ALA A 48 20.39 29.65 -16.19
CA ALA A 48 19.50 30.62 -16.81
C ALA A 48 18.75 31.51 -15.81
N THR A 49 18.39 30.98 -14.64
CA THR A 49 17.46 31.63 -13.70
C THR A 49 18.12 32.14 -12.42
N ARG A 50 19.35 31.67 -12.13
CA ARG A 50 20.05 31.85 -10.85
C ARG A 50 19.31 31.30 -9.62
N ILE A 51 18.22 30.55 -9.80
CA ILE A 51 17.55 29.82 -8.72
C ILE A 51 18.47 28.69 -8.26
N SER A 52 18.64 28.48 -6.96
CA SER A 52 19.56 27.46 -6.45
C SER A 52 19.25 26.06 -6.98
N ALA A 53 20.29 25.30 -7.34
CA ALA A 53 20.14 23.93 -7.83
C ALA A 53 19.37 23.03 -6.85
N ARG A 54 19.61 23.20 -5.54
CA ARG A 54 18.88 22.48 -4.49
C ARG A 54 17.37 22.74 -4.55
N GLN A 55 16.96 24.00 -4.68
CA GLN A 55 15.56 24.37 -4.73
C GLN A 55 14.87 23.85 -6.00
N LEU A 56 15.57 23.88 -7.14
CA LEU A 56 15.08 23.28 -8.38
C LEU A 56 14.89 21.75 -8.24
N THR A 57 15.85 21.07 -7.61
CA THR A 57 15.75 19.64 -7.33
C THR A 57 14.61 19.31 -6.36
N ASP A 58 14.41 20.11 -5.32
CA ASP A 58 13.31 19.91 -4.37
C ASP A 58 11.94 20.10 -5.06
N TRP A 59 11.79 21.10 -5.93
CA TRP A 59 10.55 21.26 -6.70
C TRP A 59 10.33 20.17 -7.74
N LYS A 60 11.39 19.73 -8.43
CA LYS A 60 11.33 18.60 -9.36
C LYS A 60 10.92 17.30 -8.64
N SER A 61 11.43 17.09 -7.44
CA SER A 61 11.06 15.96 -6.58
C SER A 61 9.59 16.04 -6.17
N ALA A 62 9.13 17.22 -5.71
CA ALA A 62 7.73 17.43 -5.34
C ALA A 62 6.78 17.23 -6.54
N ALA A 63 7.15 17.72 -7.72
CA ALA A 63 6.41 17.50 -8.96
C ALA A 63 6.32 16.00 -9.33
N THR A 64 7.38 15.24 -9.06
CA THR A 64 7.42 13.79 -9.30
C THR A 64 6.50 13.02 -8.36
N LEU A 65 6.46 13.36 -7.07
CA LEU A 65 5.60 12.65 -6.11
C LEU A 65 4.12 12.93 -6.34
N ARG A 66 3.76 14.13 -6.81
CA ARG A 66 2.39 14.52 -7.16
C ARG A 66 1.79 13.73 -8.33
N GLN A 67 2.56 12.87 -8.98
CA GLN A 67 2.03 11.90 -9.95
C GLN A 67 1.17 10.82 -9.28
N VAL A 68 1.36 10.59 -7.97
CA VAL A 68 0.58 9.62 -7.21
C VAL A 68 -0.72 10.26 -6.74
N ILE A 69 -1.84 9.64 -7.10
CA ILE A 69 -3.17 10.12 -6.73
C ILE A 69 -3.27 10.20 -5.19
N GLY A 70 -3.66 11.36 -4.69
CA GLY A 70 -3.77 11.63 -3.25
C GLY A 70 -2.53 12.26 -2.62
N ILE A 71 -1.42 12.43 -3.37
CA ILE A 71 -0.29 13.24 -2.95
C ILE A 71 -0.44 14.65 -3.51
N ASP A 72 -0.87 15.58 -2.65
CA ASP A 72 -0.92 17.00 -2.98
C ASP A 72 0.41 17.72 -2.77
N ARG A 73 0.41 19.03 -2.95
CA ARG A 73 1.57 19.89 -2.76
C ARG A 73 2.17 19.84 -1.35
N GLN A 74 1.35 19.89 -0.31
CA GLN A 74 1.82 19.96 1.08
C GLN A 74 2.42 18.63 1.49
N ILE A 75 1.78 17.52 1.11
CA ILE A 75 2.30 16.17 1.33
C ILE A 75 3.62 16.00 0.58
N ALA A 76 3.68 16.34 -0.72
CA ALA A 76 4.89 16.26 -1.51
C ALA A 76 6.04 17.08 -0.91
N GLU A 77 5.77 18.30 -0.43
CA GLU A 77 6.77 19.16 0.21
C GLU A 77 7.33 18.52 1.49
N VAL A 78 6.47 17.91 2.31
CA VAL A 78 6.89 17.20 3.52
C VAL A 78 7.73 15.98 3.20
N LEU A 79 7.32 15.17 2.23
CA LEU A 79 8.05 13.98 1.79
C LEU A 79 9.46 14.33 1.29
N VAL A 80 9.58 15.37 0.44
CA VAL A 80 10.87 15.85 -0.07
C VAL A 80 11.78 16.34 1.06
N LYS A 81 11.24 17.11 2.00
CA LYS A 81 12.00 17.60 3.17
C LYS A 81 12.47 16.46 4.09
N SER A 82 11.76 15.34 4.10
CA SER A 82 12.10 14.13 4.86
C SER A 82 12.99 13.16 4.08
N GLY A 83 13.37 13.49 2.84
CA GLY A 83 14.31 12.72 2.02
C GLY A 83 13.67 11.75 1.02
N ILE A 84 12.33 11.66 0.97
CA ILE A 84 11.61 10.92 -0.06
C ILE A 84 11.51 11.85 -1.28
N ARG A 85 12.35 11.63 -2.29
CA ARG A 85 12.53 12.57 -3.42
C ARG A 85 12.06 12.03 -4.77
N ASP A 86 11.71 10.76 -4.85
CA ASP A 86 11.29 10.11 -6.07
C ASP A 86 10.29 8.97 -5.79
N LEU A 87 9.65 8.45 -6.83
CA LEU A 87 8.65 7.39 -6.68
C LEU A 87 9.23 6.08 -6.13
N LEU A 88 10.51 5.80 -6.39
CA LEU A 88 11.15 4.58 -5.90
C LEU A 88 11.38 4.65 -4.39
N SER A 89 11.90 5.78 -3.90
CA SER A 89 12.07 6.07 -2.47
C SER A 89 10.74 6.09 -1.74
N LEU A 90 9.67 6.62 -2.35
CA LEU A 90 8.31 6.56 -1.80
C LEU A 90 7.81 5.12 -1.71
N ARG A 91 7.96 4.34 -2.79
CA ARG A 91 7.51 2.94 -2.86
C ARG A 91 8.20 2.05 -1.82
N ASN A 92 9.49 2.26 -1.61
CA ASN A 92 10.32 1.39 -0.78
C ASN A 92 10.38 1.84 0.69
N ALA A 93 9.95 3.07 1.01
CA ALA A 93 9.97 3.55 2.39
C ALA A 93 8.93 2.84 3.27
N HIS A 94 9.23 2.71 4.57
CA HIS A 94 8.30 2.07 5.49
C HIS A 94 7.00 2.90 5.64
N PRO A 95 5.80 2.33 5.44
CA PRO A 95 4.55 3.08 5.38
C PRO A 95 4.20 3.76 6.72
N LYS A 96 4.49 3.13 7.87
CA LYS A 96 4.35 3.80 9.20
C LYS A 96 5.28 5.00 9.34
N ASN A 97 6.47 5.00 8.71
CA ASN A 97 7.41 6.13 8.77
C ASN A 97 6.94 7.29 7.89
N ILE A 98 6.39 6.99 6.71
CA ILE A 98 5.74 7.99 5.86
C ILE A 98 4.57 8.65 6.61
N LEU A 99 3.70 7.84 7.21
CA LEU A 99 2.57 8.34 8.00
C LEU A 99 3.05 9.22 9.15
N LYS A 100 4.03 8.75 9.93
CA LYS A 100 4.62 9.51 11.02
C LYS A 100 5.22 10.84 10.56
N VAL A 101 5.91 10.87 9.42
CA VAL A 101 6.46 12.10 8.82
C VAL A 101 5.35 13.11 8.51
N ILE A 102 4.21 12.65 7.99
CA ILE A 102 3.04 13.49 7.68
C ILE A 102 2.39 14.00 8.97
N GLU A 103 2.22 13.15 9.98
CA GLU A 103 1.69 13.53 11.29
C GLU A 103 2.60 14.51 12.03
N ASP A 104 3.92 14.29 11.98
CA ASP A 104 4.93 15.15 12.61
C ASP A 104 5.00 16.53 11.95
N ALA A 105 4.68 16.64 10.66
CA ALA A 105 4.57 17.92 9.96
C ALA A 105 3.39 18.80 10.46
N ARG A 106 2.48 18.23 11.27
CA ARG A 106 1.44 18.96 12.01
C ARG A 106 1.96 19.59 13.31
N LYS A 107 3.03 19.02 13.91
CA LYS A 107 3.48 19.45 15.25
C LYS A 107 3.90 20.93 15.19
N PRO A 108 3.40 21.77 16.12
CA PRO A 108 3.66 23.20 16.09
C PRO A 108 5.16 23.48 16.16
N ARG A 109 5.70 24.04 15.07
CA ARG A 109 7.00 24.74 15.08
C ARG A 109 6.73 26.25 15.04
N LYS A 110 7.68 27.04 15.55
CA LYS A 110 7.62 28.51 15.72
C LYS A 110 7.20 29.34 14.48
N LYS A 111 6.93 28.76 13.30
CA LYS A 111 6.58 29.55 12.11
C LYS A 111 5.47 28.99 11.21
N TYR A 112 5.36 27.68 10.93
CA TYR A 112 4.27 27.13 10.08
C TYR A 112 4.00 25.66 10.36
N ASN A 113 2.72 25.28 10.47
CA ASN A 113 2.26 23.89 10.32
C ASN A 113 2.09 23.64 8.83
N ILE A 114 2.92 22.76 8.25
CA ILE A 114 2.96 22.57 6.78
C ILE A 114 1.68 21.86 6.32
N ILE A 115 1.17 20.93 7.14
CA ILE A 115 -0.05 20.16 6.87
C ILE A 115 -1.13 20.56 7.90
N PRO A 116 -2.32 21.01 7.45
CA PRO A 116 -3.45 21.25 8.34
C PRO A 116 -3.94 19.97 9.04
N ASP A 117 -4.53 20.11 10.22
CA ASP A 117 -5.02 18.98 11.01
C ASP A 117 -6.06 18.13 10.25
N THR A 118 -6.88 18.76 9.41
CA THR A 118 -7.85 18.08 8.55
C THR A 118 -7.18 17.14 7.55
N TYR A 119 -6.06 17.54 6.96
CA TYR A 119 -5.31 16.68 6.03
C TYR A 119 -4.65 15.51 6.76
N ALA A 120 -4.01 15.76 7.91
CA ALA A 120 -3.36 14.72 8.69
C ALA A 120 -4.34 13.62 9.11
N ARG A 121 -5.56 13.99 9.54
CA ARG A 121 -6.62 13.02 9.89
C ARG A 121 -7.14 12.20 8.72
N VAL A 122 -7.00 12.72 7.50
CA VAL A 122 -7.49 12.09 6.27
C VAL A 122 -6.45 11.12 5.70
N ILE A 123 -5.16 11.27 6.02
CA ILE A 123 -4.10 10.36 5.58
C ILE A 123 -3.97 9.21 6.60
N THR A 124 -4.32 8.01 6.17
CA THR A 124 -4.23 6.77 6.96
C THR A 124 -3.07 5.90 6.47
N LEU A 125 -2.70 4.89 7.24
CA LEU A 125 -1.71 3.89 6.81
C LEU A 125 -2.13 3.21 5.49
N GLU A 126 -3.42 2.90 5.36
CA GLU A 126 -4.03 2.36 4.15
C GLU A 126 -3.79 3.27 2.93
N LYS A 127 -4.01 4.59 3.07
CA LYS A 127 -3.75 5.52 1.95
C LYS A 127 -2.27 5.58 1.56
N VAL A 128 -1.38 5.51 2.53
CA VAL A 128 0.06 5.44 2.26
C VAL A 128 0.39 4.17 1.48
N LEU A 129 -0.16 3.02 1.91
CA LEU A 129 -0.01 1.76 1.18
C LEU A 129 -0.58 1.85 -0.25
N MET A 130 -1.74 2.49 -0.43
CA MET A 130 -2.33 2.73 -1.74
C MET A 130 -1.44 3.58 -2.65
N TRP A 131 -0.79 4.62 -2.11
CA TRP A 131 0.20 5.41 -2.85
C TRP A 131 1.33 4.52 -3.37
N GLN A 132 1.90 3.68 -2.49
CA GLN A 132 3.00 2.79 -2.85
C GLN A 132 2.60 1.76 -3.90
N CYS A 133 1.36 1.25 -3.84
CA CYS A 133 0.82 0.30 -4.81
C CYS A 133 0.59 0.93 -6.19
N SER A 134 0.08 2.16 -6.22
CA SER A 134 -0.27 2.87 -7.47
C SER A 134 0.93 3.17 -8.40
N ILE A 135 2.15 3.18 -7.84
CA ILE A 135 3.40 3.44 -8.57
C ILE A 135 3.70 2.34 -9.59
N ASN A 136 3.17 1.12 -9.41
CA ASN A 136 3.37 0.00 -10.34
C ASN A 136 2.27 -0.10 -11.43
N VAL A 137 1.12 0.56 -11.25
CA VAL A 137 -0.05 0.40 -12.14
C VAL A 137 -0.07 1.43 -13.28
N SER A 138 0.72 2.51 -13.18
CA SER A 138 0.48 3.73 -13.98
C SER A 138 1.61 4.16 -14.93
N SER A 139 2.67 3.37 -15.16
CA SER A 139 3.78 3.79 -16.05
C SER A 139 4.08 2.81 -17.19
N PRO A 140 3.48 2.98 -18.37
CA PRO A 140 4.11 2.56 -19.62
C PRO A 140 5.30 3.51 -19.85
N GLY A 141 6.51 3.06 -19.49
CA GLY A 141 7.73 3.87 -19.68
C GLY A 141 8.88 3.65 -18.69
N ILE A 142 8.77 2.77 -17.68
CA ILE A 142 9.93 2.37 -16.88
C ILE A 142 10.72 1.30 -17.65
N THR A 143 11.33 1.71 -18.76
CA THR A 143 12.38 0.94 -19.43
C THR A 143 13.70 1.60 -19.08
N GLN A 144 14.59 0.83 -18.45
CA GLN A 144 16.01 1.14 -18.20
C GLN A 144 16.31 2.15 -17.08
N ILE A 145 16.47 1.66 -15.84
CA ILE A 145 17.44 2.24 -14.91
C ILE A 145 18.32 1.10 -14.39
N SER A 146 19.48 0.96 -15.00
CA SER A 146 20.55 0.05 -14.60
C SER A 146 21.33 0.64 -13.43
N SER A 147 20.85 0.45 -12.19
CA SER A 147 21.64 0.36 -10.94
C SER A 147 20.72 0.37 -9.71
N PRO A 148 21.00 -0.42 -8.66
CA PRO A 148 20.21 -0.41 -7.44
C PRO A 148 20.54 0.84 -6.63
N GLN A 149 19.74 1.90 -6.75
CA GLN A 149 19.80 3.01 -5.80
C GLN A 149 18.92 2.67 -4.59
N ILE A 150 19.59 2.16 -3.56
CA ILE A 150 19.05 1.79 -2.25
C ILE A 150 18.54 3.05 -1.54
N ALA A 151 17.42 2.95 -0.83
CA ALA A 151 16.85 4.05 -0.04
C ALA A 151 17.84 4.58 1.03
N PRO A 152 17.74 5.86 1.46
CA PRO A 152 18.63 6.42 2.48
C PRO A 152 18.56 5.64 3.81
N PRO A 153 19.70 5.43 4.51
CA PRO A 153 19.77 4.60 5.73
C PRO A 153 18.83 5.04 6.86
N PHE A 154 18.48 6.32 6.95
CA PHE A 154 17.58 6.87 7.99
C PHE A 154 16.10 6.53 7.77
N LEU A 155 15.73 6.05 6.57
CA LEU A 155 14.38 5.57 6.25
C LEU A 155 14.27 4.04 6.23
N SER A 156 15.39 3.35 6.44
CA SER A 156 15.42 1.94 6.80
C SER A 156 14.86 1.84 8.22
N SER A 157 13.81 1.03 8.42
CA SER A 157 13.64 0.41 9.73
C SER A 157 14.97 -0.25 10.10
N ASN A 158 15.31 -0.27 11.38
CA ASN A 158 16.39 -1.14 11.82
C ASN A 158 16.16 -2.51 11.18
N VAL A 159 17.23 -3.02 10.55
CA VAL A 159 17.28 -4.36 9.99
C VAL A 159 16.92 -5.28 11.13
N GLU A 160 15.72 -5.90 11.11
CA GLU A 160 15.33 -7.11 11.83
C GLU A 160 13.81 -7.40 11.77
N ASP A 161 12.93 -6.40 11.62
CA ASP A 161 11.48 -6.63 11.73
C ASP A 161 10.75 -6.64 10.36
N VAL A 162 9.94 -7.68 10.12
CA VAL A 162 9.05 -7.84 8.95
C VAL A 162 7.60 -7.64 9.36
N GLU A 163 6.95 -6.67 8.71
CA GLU A 163 5.55 -6.32 8.96
C GLU A 163 4.68 -6.74 7.77
N ILE A 164 3.65 -7.55 8.06
CA ILE A 164 2.66 -8.00 7.08
C ILE A 164 1.30 -7.43 7.49
N TYR A 165 0.63 -6.69 6.61
CA TYR A 165 -0.71 -6.15 6.86
C TYR A 165 -1.72 -6.87 5.98
N ILE A 166 -2.82 -7.30 6.56
CA ILE A 166 -3.94 -7.90 5.86
C ILE A 166 -5.16 -7.03 6.13
N ASP A 167 -5.80 -6.56 5.06
CA ASP A 167 -7.04 -5.81 5.15
C ASP A 167 -8.16 -6.55 4.41
N ARG A 168 -9.23 -6.87 5.13
CA ARG A 168 -10.40 -7.59 4.62
C ARG A 168 -11.35 -6.62 3.95
N ASP A 169 -11.84 -6.99 2.76
CA ASP A 169 -12.74 -6.12 1.99
C ASP A 169 -14.10 -6.76 1.66
N TYR A 170 -14.14 -8.07 1.40
CA TYR A 170 -15.35 -8.76 0.94
C TYR A 170 -15.52 -10.13 1.60
N GLU A 171 -16.76 -10.53 1.89
CA GLU A 171 -17.05 -11.85 2.45
C GLU A 171 -18.26 -12.50 1.79
N THR A 172 -18.08 -13.74 1.35
CA THR A 172 -19.14 -14.63 0.88
C THR A 172 -19.47 -15.67 1.95
N ARG A 173 -20.38 -16.58 1.65
CA ARG A 173 -20.62 -17.76 2.49
C ARG A 173 -19.44 -18.75 2.56
N LEU A 174 -18.48 -18.68 1.63
CA LEU A 174 -17.38 -19.64 1.50
C LEU A 174 -16.04 -19.06 1.93
N SER A 175 -15.83 -17.74 1.83
CA SER A 175 -14.55 -17.12 2.20
C SER A 175 -14.68 -15.66 2.62
N THR A 176 -13.69 -15.22 3.39
CA THR A 176 -13.33 -13.81 3.54
C THR A 176 -12.17 -13.50 2.60
N MET A 177 -12.35 -12.51 1.74
CA MET A 177 -11.34 -11.99 0.83
C MET A 177 -10.67 -10.74 1.42
N GLY A 178 -9.45 -10.48 0.97
CA GLY A 178 -8.73 -9.28 1.36
C GLY A 178 -7.50 -9.02 0.52
N SER A 179 -6.69 -8.09 1.03
CA SER A 179 -5.41 -7.68 0.47
C SER A 179 -4.31 -7.82 1.52
N LEU A 180 -3.15 -8.33 1.11
CA LEU A 180 -1.94 -8.41 1.93
C LEU A 180 -0.88 -7.42 1.41
N PHE A 181 -0.28 -6.68 2.33
CA PHE A 181 0.80 -5.75 2.08
C PHE A 181 2.05 -6.13 2.86
N ILE A 182 3.18 -6.24 2.18
CA ILE A 182 4.48 -6.57 2.77
C ILE A 182 5.58 -5.84 2.01
N ALA A 183 6.39 -5.03 2.70
CA ALA A 183 7.50 -4.25 2.11
C ALA A 183 7.17 -3.58 0.75
N GLY A 184 6.00 -2.94 0.64
CA GLY A 184 5.54 -2.26 -0.59
C GLY A 184 5.04 -3.18 -1.72
N ARG A 185 4.89 -4.49 -1.46
CA ARG A 185 4.20 -5.44 -2.34
C ARG A 185 2.75 -5.59 -1.92
N TRP A 186 1.88 -5.77 -2.90
CA TRP A 186 0.45 -6.02 -2.74
C TRP A 186 0.09 -7.37 -3.32
N LEU A 187 -0.62 -8.18 -2.54
CA LEU A 187 -1.12 -9.51 -2.86
C LEU A 187 -2.60 -9.59 -2.44
N TYR A 188 -3.32 -10.59 -2.92
CA TYR A 188 -4.67 -10.92 -2.46
C TYR A 188 -4.65 -12.02 -1.41
N THR A 189 -5.65 -12.02 -0.54
CA THR A 189 -5.84 -13.06 0.49
C THR A 189 -7.20 -13.71 0.39
N LEU A 190 -7.26 -14.95 0.88
CA LEU A 190 -8.48 -15.72 1.11
C LEU A 190 -8.35 -16.50 2.42
N GLU A 191 -9.30 -16.35 3.33
CA GLU A 191 -9.42 -17.17 4.55
C GLU A 191 -10.88 -17.67 4.71
N PRO A 192 -11.19 -18.62 5.62
CA PRO A 192 -12.58 -19.02 5.88
C PRO A 192 -13.45 -17.81 6.29
N PRO A 193 -14.79 -17.87 6.17
CA PRO A 193 -15.67 -16.78 6.59
C PRO A 193 -15.76 -16.70 8.13
N ASP A 194 -16.38 -15.64 8.69
CA ASP A 194 -16.47 -15.40 10.14
C ASP A 194 -16.96 -16.60 10.98
N ARG A 195 -17.94 -17.36 10.46
CA ARG A 195 -18.60 -18.49 11.15
C ARG A 195 -18.98 -18.16 12.60
N ASN A 196 -19.53 -16.96 12.85
CA ASN A 196 -19.91 -16.47 14.17
C ASN A 196 -18.73 -16.45 15.16
N ASN A 197 -17.59 -15.90 14.75
CA ASN A 197 -16.40 -15.80 15.58
C ASN A 197 -15.89 -17.16 16.11
N ALA A 198 -16.08 -18.23 15.34
CA ALA A 198 -15.69 -19.58 15.76
C ALA A 198 -14.17 -19.75 15.82
N ALA A 199 -13.62 -19.61 17.02
CA ALA A 199 -12.20 -19.79 17.33
C ALA A 199 -11.89 -21.25 17.69
N THR A 200 -11.89 -22.13 16.67
CA THR A 200 -11.66 -23.57 16.83
C THR A 200 -10.68 -24.10 15.79
N ASN A 201 -10.02 -25.20 16.12
CA ASN A 201 -9.19 -25.95 15.17
C ASN A 201 -10.00 -26.91 14.29
N GLU A 202 -11.30 -27.08 14.55
CA GLU A 202 -12.17 -27.95 13.77
C GLU A 202 -12.38 -27.41 12.34
N PRO A 203 -11.88 -28.09 11.29
CA PRO A 203 -11.92 -27.58 9.90
C PRO A 203 -13.29 -27.15 9.40
N ALA A 204 -14.33 -27.90 9.80
CA ALA A 204 -15.70 -27.67 9.35
C ALA A 204 -16.34 -26.41 9.97
N THR A 205 -15.83 -25.95 11.12
CA THR A 205 -16.46 -24.86 11.89
C THR A 205 -15.52 -23.69 12.16
N ALA A 206 -14.23 -23.85 11.94
CA ALA A 206 -13.21 -22.80 12.03
C ALA A 206 -13.55 -21.56 11.21
N GLY A 207 -13.72 -20.41 11.87
CA GLY A 207 -13.94 -19.13 11.20
C GLY A 207 -12.63 -18.46 10.75
N ARG A 208 -12.76 -17.26 10.16
CA ARG A 208 -11.63 -16.35 9.96
C ARG A 208 -10.95 -16.00 11.28
N ILE A 209 -9.71 -15.53 11.19
CA ILE A 209 -8.93 -15.13 12.37
C ILE A 209 -9.54 -13.84 12.95
N PHE A 210 -9.38 -13.57 14.25
CA PHE A 210 -9.80 -12.26 14.77
C PHE A 210 -8.93 -11.12 14.19
N PRO A 211 -9.47 -9.90 14.02
CA PRO A 211 -8.62 -8.73 13.80
C PRO A 211 -7.65 -8.57 14.98
N GLY A 212 -6.40 -8.22 14.69
CA GLY A 212 -5.36 -8.20 15.71
C GLY A 212 -3.95 -8.12 15.14
N SER A 213 -2.96 -8.18 16.02
CA SER A 213 -1.55 -8.25 15.66
C SER A 213 -0.95 -9.51 16.24
N TYR A 214 -0.37 -10.33 15.38
CA TYR A 214 0.11 -11.66 15.70
C TYR A 214 1.61 -11.74 15.46
N PRO A 215 2.44 -11.86 16.51
CA PRO A 215 3.83 -12.26 16.34
C PRO A 215 3.86 -13.55 15.53
N SER A 216 4.80 -13.69 14.62
CA SER A 216 4.80 -14.76 13.63
C SER A 216 6.22 -15.25 13.39
N PHE A 217 6.36 -16.42 12.79
CA PHE A 217 7.65 -17.03 12.50
C PHE A 217 7.60 -17.84 11.21
N VAL A 218 8.77 -18.05 10.60
CA VAL A 218 8.90 -18.94 9.44
C VAL A 218 8.82 -20.38 9.90
N ARG A 219 7.97 -21.17 9.23
CA ARG A 219 7.88 -22.61 9.40
C ARG A 219 8.15 -23.31 8.07
N THR A 220 8.90 -24.41 8.11
CA THR A 220 9.33 -25.16 6.91
C THR A 220 9.12 -26.67 7.01
N ASP A 221 8.78 -27.19 8.19
CA ASP A 221 8.68 -28.61 8.51
C ASP A 221 7.29 -29.22 8.21
N GLY A 222 6.37 -28.44 7.63
CA GLY A 222 5.00 -28.85 7.32
C GLY A 222 4.78 -29.29 5.86
N SER A 223 3.61 -29.88 5.60
CA SER A 223 3.17 -30.28 4.24
C SER A 223 3.05 -29.11 3.25
N HIS A 224 2.89 -27.89 3.77
CA HIS A 224 2.87 -26.66 2.98
C HIS A 224 4.27 -26.14 2.63
N GLY A 225 5.36 -26.77 3.09
CA GLY A 225 6.72 -26.28 2.91
C GLY A 225 6.93 -24.96 3.64
N TRP A 226 7.62 -24.00 3.01
CA TRP A 226 7.85 -22.67 3.57
C TRP A 226 6.52 -21.90 3.75
N CYS A 227 6.23 -21.46 4.97
CA CYS A 227 5.08 -20.63 5.31
C CYS A 227 5.39 -19.69 6.49
N VAL A 228 4.52 -18.71 6.71
CA VAL A 228 4.55 -17.84 7.90
C VAL A 228 3.47 -18.32 8.85
N GLU A 229 3.84 -18.75 10.06
CA GLU A 229 2.90 -19.18 11.09
C GLU A 229 2.66 -18.08 12.12
N LEU A 230 1.40 -17.84 12.46
CA LEU A 230 0.96 -16.86 13.45
C LEU A 230 0.99 -17.47 14.85
N ASN A 231 1.63 -16.81 15.80
CA ASN A 231 1.58 -17.14 17.22
C ASN A 231 0.41 -16.47 17.92
N ASN A 232 -0.03 -17.11 19.01
CA ASN A 232 -1.04 -16.58 19.93
C ASN A 232 -2.39 -16.26 19.27
N VAL A 233 -2.79 -17.02 18.25
CA VAL A 233 -4.14 -16.94 17.70
C VAL A 233 -5.13 -17.48 18.75
N PRO A 234 -6.09 -16.69 19.24
CA PRO A 234 -7.00 -17.14 20.30
C PRO A 234 -7.73 -18.42 19.91
N GLY A 235 -7.67 -19.45 20.75
CA GLY A 235 -8.36 -20.72 20.55
C GLY A 235 -7.86 -21.58 19.39
N ARG A 236 -6.75 -21.21 18.75
CA ARG A 236 -6.26 -21.87 17.52
C ARG A 236 -4.75 -22.04 17.52
N SER A 237 -4.27 -23.00 16.75
CA SER A 237 -2.84 -23.26 16.54
C SER A 237 -2.57 -23.63 15.08
N ASN A 238 -1.30 -23.56 14.66
CA ASN A 238 -0.87 -23.87 13.30
C ASN A 238 -1.58 -23.02 12.22
N ILE A 239 -1.89 -21.77 12.54
CA ILE A 239 -2.53 -20.84 11.60
C ILE A 239 -1.44 -20.17 10.76
N GLN A 240 -1.51 -20.36 9.46
CA GLN A 240 -0.42 -20.02 8.55
C GLN A 240 -0.88 -19.10 7.42
N ILE A 241 0.07 -18.32 6.88
CA ILE A 241 0.01 -17.77 5.53
C ILE A 241 0.71 -18.76 4.61
N HIS A 242 -0.03 -19.41 3.72
CA HIS A 242 0.53 -20.43 2.83
C HIS A 242 -0.08 -20.42 1.44
N ARG A 243 0.51 -21.23 0.54
CA ARG A 243 -0.02 -21.43 -0.81
C ARG A 243 -1.34 -22.22 -0.78
N GLY A 244 -2.28 -21.79 -1.60
CA GLY A 244 -3.59 -22.41 -1.82
C GLY A 244 -4.43 -21.43 -2.61
N ASN A 245 -5.45 -21.92 -3.30
CA ASN A 245 -6.19 -21.11 -4.26
C ASN A 245 -7.68 -21.03 -3.95
N PHE A 246 -8.25 -22.02 -3.25
CA PHE A 246 -9.68 -22.15 -3.02
C PHE A 246 -10.02 -22.28 -1.53
N PRO A 247 -11.27 -22.02 -1.11
CA PRO A 247 -11.72 -22.20 0.28
C PRO A 247 -11.45 -23.60 0.83
N LYS A 248 -11.53 -24.64 -0.02
CA LYS A 248 -11.23 -26.02 0.36
C LYS A 248 -9.74 -26.29 0.65
N ASP A 249 -8.85 -25.39 0.23
CA ASP A 249 -7.41 -25.50 0.45
C ASP A 249 -7.00 -24.92 1.82
N THR A 250 -7.96 -24.40 2.59
CA THR A 250 -7.75 -23.88 3.94
C THR A 250 -8.82 -24.39 4.91
N THR A 251 -8.41 -24.63 6.15
CA THR A 251 -9.31 -24.97 7.26
C THR A 251 -9.22 -23.93 8.39
N GLY A 252 -8.64 -22.76 8.08
CA GLY A 252 -8.31 -21.77 9.11
C GLY A 252 -7.19 -20.81 8.78
N CYS A 253 -6.35 -21.18 7.83
CA CYS A 253 -5.21 -20.43 7.38
C CYS A 253 -5.59 -19.34 6.38
N ILE A 254 -4.64 -18.44 6.13
CA ILE A 254 -4.71 -17.39 5.12
C ILE A 254 -4.00 -17.91 3.86
N LEU A 255 -4.72 -17.94 2.75
CA LEU A 255 -4.17 -18.19 1.43
C LEU A 255 -3.77 -16.87 0.77
N VAL A 256 -2.80 -16.91 -0.14
CA VAL A 256 -2.33 -15.72 -0.87
C VAL A 256 -2.30 -15.94 -2.38
N GLY A 257 -2.47 -14.87 -3.15
CA GLY A 257 -2.35 -14.90 -4.61
C GLY A 257 -2.03 -13.54 -5.25
N LEU A 258 -1.72 -13.55 -6.55
CA LEU A 258 -1.46 -12.33 -7.34
C LEU A 258 -2.71 -11.78 -8.03
N THR A 259 -3.73 -12.62 -8.22
CA THR A 259 -5.05 -12.23 -8.72
C THR A 259 -6.13 -12.90 -7.89
N ARG A 260 -7.37 -12.41 -7.97
CA ARG A 260 -8.52 -12.97 -7.27
C ARG A 260 -9.80 -12.91 -8.09
N GLU A 261 -10.75 -13.76 -7.73
CA GLU A 261 -12.18 -13.68 -8.02
C GLU A 261 -12.94 -14.06 -6.73
N ASP A 262 -14.27 -14.11 -6.77
CA ASP A 262 -15.05 -14.62 -5.66
C ASP A 262 -14.61 -16.04 -5.30
N ASP A 263 -14.30 -16.25 -4.01
CA ASP A 263 -13.87 -17.53 -3.46
C ASP A 263 -12.65 -18.14 -4.17
N TRP A 264 -11.76 -17.29 -4.70
CA TRP A 264 -10.57 -17.76 -5.40
C TRP A 264 -9.41 -16.77 -5.41
N VAL A 265 -8.21 -17.27 -5.15
CA VAL A 265 -6.94 -16.57 -5.44
C VAL A 265 -6.09 -17.39 -6.40
N LYS A 266 -5.29 -16.73 -7.23
CA LYS A 266 -4.43 -17.37 -8.24
C LYS A 266 -2.95 -17.05 -8.02
N ASP A 267 -2.08 -17.87 -8.60
CA ASP A 267 -0.62 -17.69 -8.61
C ASP A 267 -0.03 -17.66 -7.20
N SER A 268 -0.59 -18.49 -6.31
CA SER A 268 -0.23 -18.56 -4.89
C SER A 268 1.23 -18.97 -4.65
N VAL A 269 1.82 -19.77 -5.54
CA VAL A 269 3.24 -20.13 -5.48
C VAL A 269 4.11 -18.88 -5.68
N THR A 270 3.80 -18.05 -6.67
CA THR A 270 4.54 -16.81 -6.93
C THR A 270 4.30 -15.79 -5.82
N ALA A 271 3.07 -15.67 -5.32
CA ALA A 271 2.75 -14.82 -4.18
C ALA A 271 3.54 -15.21 -2.92
N MET A 272 3.60 -16.51 -2.60
CA MET A 272 4.42 -17.01 -1.50
C MET A 272 5.92 -16.77 -1.71
N GLY A 273 6.41 -16.92 -2.95
CA GLY A 273 7.81 -16.62 -3.29
C GLY A 273 8.18 -15.16 -3.05
N ILE A 274 7.25 -14.21 -3.26
CA ILE A 274 7.44 -12.80 -2.93
C ILE A 274 7.58 -12.62 -1.42
N ILE A 275 6.69 -13.23 -0.63
CA ILE A 275 6.73 -13.15 0.85
C ILE A 275 8.04 -13.75 1.37
N GLN A 276 8.40 -14.95 0.89
CA GLN A 276 9.62 -15.65 1.27
C GLN A 276 10.86 -14.81 0.99
N SER A 277 10.99 -14.28 -0.24
CA SER A 277 12.15 -13.46 -0.61
C SER A 277 12.29 -12.22 0.28
N ILE A 278 11.17 -11.59 0.67
CA ILE A 278 11.21 -10.42 1.56
C ILE A 278 11.66 -10.83 2.96
N VAL A 279 11.07 -11.89 3.52
CA VAL A 279 11.40 -12.36 4.87
C VAL A 279 12.86 -12.81 4.95
N GLU A 280 13.35 -13.60 3.99
CA GLU A 280 14.74 -14.04 3.97
C GLU A 280 15.73 -12.88 3.76
N SER A 281 15.34 -11.84 3.03
CA SER A 281 16.18 -10.64 2.87
C SER A 281 16.29 -9.79 4.14
N ALA A 282 15.40 -9.98 5.13
CA ALA A 282 15.40 -9.24 6.38
C ALA A 282 16.38 -9.79 7.43
N GLY A 283 16.94 -11.00 7.21
CA GLY A 283 17.93 -11.61 8.09
C GLY A 283 17.65 -13.10 8.36
N GLU A 284 18.48 -13.74 9.18
CA GLU A 284 18.36 -15.18 9.49
C GLU A 284 17.12 -15.49 10.36
N LYS A 285 16.75 -14.58 11.26
CA LYS A 285 15.62 -14.71 12.18
C LYS A 285 14.91 -13.37 12.39
N PRO A 286 14.29 -12.81 11.34
CA PRO A 286 13.59 -11.54 11.50
C PRO A 286 12.40 -11.71 12.44
N ALA A 287 12.10 -10.68 13.24
CA ALA A 287 10.84 -10.66 13.96
C ALA A 287 9.72 -10.41 12.95
N ILE A 288 8.72 -11.30 12.86
CA ILE A 288 7.61 -11.14 11.92
C ILE A 288 6.36 -10.77 12.72
N THR A 289 5.61 -9.76 12.29
CA THR A 289 4.28 -9.46 12.83
C THR A 289 3.26 -9.38 11.70
N VAL A 290 2.15 -10.10 11.87
CA VAL A 290 1.01 -10.07 10.95
C VAL A 290 -0.11 -9.26 11.61
N HIS A 291 -0.47 -8.16 10.98
CA HIS A 291 -1.58 -7.28 11.37
C HIS A 291 -2.79 -7.60 10.51
N ILE A 292 -3.94 -7.90 11.13
CA ILE A 292 -5.19 -8.22 10.45
C ILE A 292 -6.24 -7.17 10.81
N SER A 293 -6.81 -6.52 9.80
CA SER A 293 -7.85 -5.50 9.90
C SER A 293 -8.96 -5.69 8.84
N GLY A 294 -9.91 -4.76 8.81
CA GLY A 294 -11.00 -4.74 7.85
C GLY A 294 -12.28 -5.40 8.39
N ILE A 295 -13.41 -4.74 8.14
CA ILE A 295 -14.74 -5.30 8.33
C ILE A 295 -15.26 -5.54 6.90
N PRO A 296 -15.24 -6.78 6.40
CA PRO A 296 -15.60 -7.03 5.02
C PRO A 296 -17.09 -6.79 4.82
N ILE A 297 -17.42 -6.33 3.62
CA ILE A 297 -18.81 -6.19 3.19
C ILE A 297 -19.32 -7.59 2.86
N SER A 298 -20.35 -8.04 3.59
CA SER A 298 -20.96 -9.36 3.34
C SER A 298 -21.91 -9.32 2.14
N GLU A 299 -21.91 -10.38 1.32
CA GLU A 299 -23.01 -10.62 0.40
C GLU A 299 -24.35 -10.67 1.15
N PRO A 300 -25.43 -10.07 0.61
CA PRO A 300 -26.76 -10.30 1.16
C PRO A 300 -27.07 -11.81 1.11
N PRO A 301 -27.69 -12.38 2.15
CA PRO A 301 -28.07 -13.79 2.13
C PRO A 301 -28.91 -14.06 0.88
N PRO A 302 -28.75 -15.23 0.21
CA PRO A 302 -29.54 -15.56 -0.95
C PRO A 302 -31.02 -15.41 -0.60
N GLN A 303 -31.73 -14.55 -1.34
CA GLN A 303 -33.17 -14.44 -1.20
C GLN A 303 -33.74 -15.82 -1.49
N ASN A 304 -34.50 -16.38 -0.54
CA ASN A 304 -35.18 -17.65 -0.76
C ASN A 304 -35.87 -17.60 -2.13
N PRO A 305 -35.74 -18.64 -2.97
CA PRO A 305 -36.48 -18.66 -4.22
C PRO A 305 -37.96 -18.42 -3.89
N PRO A 306 -38.69 -17.62 -4.70
CA PRO A 306 -40.09 -17.35 -4.45
C PRO A 306 -40.79 -18.68 -4.22
N SER A 307 -41.47 -18.81 -3.09
CA SER A 307 -42.28 -19.98 -2.80
C SER A 307 -43.16 -20.22 -4.01
N SER A 308 -43.01 -21.39 -4.64
CA SER A 308 -43.93 -21.84 -5.66
C SER A 308 -45.29 -21.96 -4.98
N GLY A 309 -46.08 -20.89 -5.05
CA GLY A 309 -47.45 -20.87 -4.58
C GLY A 309 -48.16 -22.05 -5.21
N GLY A 310 -48.58 -22.98 -4.36
CA GLY A 310 -49.38 -24.12 -4.76
C GLY A 310 -50.70 -23.64 -5.35
N GLY A 311 -50.76 -23.51 -6.66
CA GLY A 311 -51.99 -23.49 -7.42
C GLY A 311 -52.51 -24.91 -7.54
N GLY A 312 -53.11 -25.43 -6.48
CA GLY A 312 -53.88 -26.67 -6.48
C GLY A 312 -55.36 -26.34 -6.38
N GLY A 313 -56.00 -26.03 -7.51
CA GLY A 313 -57.45 -25.98 -7.62
C GLY A 313 -57.97 -27.34 -8.09
N TRP A 314 -58.89 -27.90 -7.30
CA TRP A 314 -60.00 -28.74 -7.74
C TRP A 314 -61.27 -28.13 -7.17
#